data_AF-A0A3R9TB74-F1
#
_entry.id   AF-A0A3R9TB74-F1
#
_cell.length_a   1.000
_cell.length_b   1.000
_cell.length_c   1.000
_cell.angle_alpha   90.00
_cell.angle_beta   90.00
_cell.angle_gamma   90.00
#
_symmetry.space_group_name_H-M   'P 1'
#
loop_
_entity.id
_entity.type
_entity.pdbx_description
1 polymer ?
#
loop_
_entity_poly.entity_id
_entity_poly.type
_entity_poly.pdbx_seq_one_letter_code
_entity_poly.pdbx_strand_id
1 'polypeptide(L)'
;LGLEAANHGMQVYGGHGYIKEWGMEQIVRDARISTLYEGTTGVQALDLIGRKVLLSSKGKVVREYTAEILKFCAAHARNKYLRRFAWDLTKLCAQWNTLTVRIMLAARKDRDIVSSASVDFLMFSGYVMMAYFWAQQAVVASEKLEAGNGQETPEFYKAKIKVADFYFDRLLPR
;
A
#
# COMPACT_ATOMS: atom_id res chain seq x y z
N LEU A 1 -6.83 1.74 -5.17
CA LEU A 1 -6.85 3.12 -4.65
C LEU A 1 -7.10 4.19 -5.72
N GLY A 2 -6.55 4.12 -6.94
CA GLY A 2 -6.75 5.16 -7.96
C GLY A 2 -8.22 5.47 -8.29
N LEU A 3 -9.04 4.45 -8.59
CA LEU A 3 -10.48 4.63 -8.82
C LEU A 3 -11.23 5.16 -7.59
N GLU A 4 -10.86 4.71 -6.38
CA GLU A 4 -11.44 5.21 -5.13
C GLU A 4 -11.12 6.70 -4.92
N ALA A 5 -9.89 7.12 -5.19
CA ALA A 5 -9.48 8.51 -5.14
C ALA A 5 -10.23 9.38 -6.16
N ALA A 6 -10.45 8.88 -7.39
CA ALA A 6 -11.27 9.57 -8.39
C ALA A 6 -12.72 9.77 -7.90
N ASN A 7 -13.32 8.75 -7.27
CA ASN A 7 -14.65 8.86 -6.69
C ASN A 7 -14.69 9.88 -5.54
N HIS A 8 -13.69 9.89 -4.66
CA HIS A 8 -13.59 10.92 -3.62
C HIS A 8 -13.43 12.33 -4.21
N GLY A 9 -12.65 12.48 -5.28
CA GLY A 9 -12.54 13.74 -6.00
C GLY A 9 -13.90 14.23 -6.51
N MET A 10 -14.68 13.34 -7.13
CA MET A 10 -16.03 13.66 -7.57
C MET A 10 -16.93 14.06 -6.38
N GLN A 11 -16.82 13.37 -5.25
CA GLN A 11 -17.61 13.65 -4.04
C GLN A 11 -17.34 15.06 -3.47
N VAL A 12 -16.12 15.58 -3.58
CA VAL A 12 -15.77 16.95 -3.12
C VAL A 12 -16.61 18.02 -3.82
N TYR A 13 -17.03 17.77 -5.07
CA TYR A 13 -17.87 18.69 -5.85
C TYR A 13 -19.38 18.49 -5.60
N GLY A 14 -19.79 17.49 -4.80
CA GLY A 14 -21.19 17.15 -4.59
C GLY A 14 -21.92 16.88 -5.91
N GLY A 15 -23.14 17.41 -6.06
CA GLY A 15 -23.93 17.25 -7.29
C GLY A 15 -23.23 17.77 -8.55
N HIS A 16 -22.42 18.83 -8.44
CA HIS A 16 -21.66 19.35 -9.57
C HIS A 16 -20.60 18.37 -10.09
N GLY A 17 -20.09 17.48 -9.23
CA GLY A 17 -19.13 16.46 -9.64
C GLY A 17 -19.73 15.47 -10.65
N TYR A 18 -21.05 15.32 -10.64
CA TYR A 18 -21.80 14.47 -11.58
C TYR A 18 -22.14 15.18 -12.89
N ILE A 19 -21.97 16.51 -12.96
CA ILE A 19 -22.27 17.31 -14.16
C ILE A 19 -21.02 17.37 -15.05
N LYS A 20 -21.20 17.02 -16.33
CA LYS A 20 -20.12 16.84 -17.31
C LYS A 20 -19.19 18.05 -17.48
N GLU A 21 -19.71 19.26 -17.30
CA GLU A 21 -18.95 20.53 -17.41
C GLU A 21 -17.71 20.57 -16.49
N TRP A 22 -17.77 19.93 -15.32
CA TRP A 22 -16.68 19.93 -14.34
C TRP A 22 -15.64 18.82 -14.56
N GLY A 23 -15.90 17.87 -15.47
CA GLY A 23 -14.95 16.81 -15.84
C GLY A 23 -14.70 15.72 -14.78
N MET A 24 -15.21 15.84 -13.55
CA MET A 24 -14.96 14.84 -12.50
C MET A 24 -15.55 13.46 -12.83
N GLU A 25 -16.75 13.43 -13.42
CA GLU A 25 -17.37 12.18 -13.92
C GLU A 25 -16.50 11.48 -14.97
N GLN A 26 -15.80 12.27 -15.82
CA GLN A 26 -14.89 11.72 -16.81
C GLN A 26 -13.69 11.06 -16.15
N ILE A 27 -13.08 11.67 -15.13
CA ILE A 27 -11.96 11.07 -14.39
C ILE A 27 -12.38 9.72 -13.78
N VAL A 28 -13.60 9.63 -13.22
CA VAL A 28 -14.11 8.37 -12.66
C VAL A 28 -14.29 7.30 -13.75
N ARG A 29 -14.88 7.66 -14.90
CA ARG A 29 -15.04 6.74 -16.04
C ARG A 29 -13.69 6.27 -16.59
N ASP A 30 -12.76 7.19 -16.79
CA ASP A 30 -11.44 6.91 -17.35
C ASP A 30 -10.60 6.09 -16.37
N ALA A 31 -10.74 6.30 -15.06
CA ALA A 31 -10.09 5.46 -14.04
C ALA A 31 -10.69 4.04 -13.97
N ARG A 32 -11.95 3.82 -14.36
CA ARG A 32 -12.60 2.51 -14.22
C ARG A 32 -11.94 1.43 -15.08
N ILE A 33 -11.49 1.78 -16.28
CA ILE A 33 -10.89 0.82 -17.21
C ILE A 33 -9.61 0.19 -16.64
N SER A 34 -8.89 0.90 -15.76
CA SER A 34 -7.67 0.43 -15.12
C SER A 34 -7.84 -0.84 -14.27
N THR A 35 -9.08 -1.16 -13.89
CA THR A 35 -9.41 -2.36 -13.11
C THR A 35 -9.77 -3.57 -13.97
N LEU A 36 -9.85 -3.40 -15.29
CA LEU A 36 -10.42 -4.37 -16.23
C LEU A 36 -9.46 -4.76 -17.36
N TYR A 37 -8.82 -3.78 -18.00
CA TYR A 37 -7.90 -4.05 -19.13
C TYR A 37 -6.60 -4.73 -18.66
N GLU A 38 -5.84 -5.35 -19.58
CA GLU A 38 -4.56 -6.01 -19.26
C GLU A 38 -4.61 -7.04 -18.11
N GLY A 39 -5.80 -7.57 -17.82
CA GLY A 39 -6.08 -8.47 -16.71
C GLY A 39 -6.82 -7.78 -15.57
N THR A 40 -8.00 -8.31 -15.26
CA THR A 40 -8.83 -7.80 -14.16
C THR A 40 -8.13 -7.89 -12.81
N THR A 41 -8.59 -7.13 -11.81
CA THR A 41 -8.05 -7.21 -10.44
C THR A 41 -7.97 -8.64 -9.90
N GLY A 42 -8.97 -9.49 -10.18
CA GLY A 42 -8.95 -10.90 -9.77
C GLY A 42 -7.87 -11.72 -10.50
N VAL A 43 -7.69 -11.51 -11.80
CA VAL A 43 -6.63 -12.17 -12.57
C VAL A 43 -5.24 -11.76 -12.07
N GLN A 44 -5.02 -10.46 -11.83
CA GLN A 44 -3.76 -9.96 -11.28
C GLN A 44 -3.50 -10.50 -9.86
N ALA A 45 -4.55 -10.59 -9.04
CA ALA A 45 -4.45 -11.13 -7.69
C ALA A 45 -4.06 -12.61 -7.69
N LEU A 46 -4.70 -13.42 -8.54
CA LEU A 46 -4.36 -14.82 -8.76
C LEU A 46 -2.94 -14.99 -9.29
N ASP A 47 -2.51 -14.12 -10.21
CA ASP A 47 -1.15 -14.14 -10.72
C ASP A 47 -0.13 -13.90 -9.60
N LEU A 48 -0.38 -12.89 -8.75
CA LEU A 48 0.48 -12.56 -7.62
C LEU A 48 0.58 -13.75 -6.66
N ILE A 49 -0.51 -14.14 -6.01
CA ILE A 49 -0.41 -15.16 -4.95
C ILE A 49 -0.17 -16.55 -5.52
N GLY A 50 -0.93 -16.95 -6.55
CA GLY A 50 -0.85 -18.29 -7.12
C GLY A 50 0.47 -18.52 -7.83
N ARG A 51 0.77 -17.71 -8.85
CA ARG A 51 1.96 -17.93 -9.68
C ARG A 51 3.23 -17.37 -9.05
N LYS A 52 3.30 -16.06 -8.78
CA LYS A 52 4.56 -15.41 -8.35
C LYS A 52 4.99 -15.83 -6.95
N VAL A 53 4.06 -15.81 -5.99
CA VAL A 53 4.36 -16.11 -4.59
C VAL A 53 4.43 -17.62 -4.36
N LEU A 54 3.38 -18.40 -4.65
CA LEU A 54 3.35 -19.81 -4.26
C LEU A 54 4.11 -20.73 -5.23
N LEU A 55 3.81 -20.69 -6.54
CA LEU A 55 4.39 -21.63 -7.50
C LEU A 55 5.85 -21.30 -7.85
N SER A 56 6.13 -20.06 -8.27
CA SER A 56 7.44 -19.68 -8.79
C SER A 56 8.48 -19.49 -7.69
N SER A 57 8.13 -18.75 -6.63
CA SER A 57 9.11 -18.40 -5.57
C SER A 57 8.97 -19.19 -4.29
N LYS A 58 7.88 -19.97 -4.11
CA LYS A 58 7.60 -20.72 -2.87
C LYS A 58 7.66 -19.82 -1.63
N GLY A 59 7.08 -18.62 -1.73
CA GLY A 59 7.04 -17.59 -0.68
C GLY A 59 8.33 -16.76 -0.55
N LYS A 60 9.38 -17.08 -1.31
CA LYS A 60 10.68 -16.37 -1.23
C LYS A 60 10.55 -14.88 -1.52
N VAL A 61 9.77 -14.48 -2.53
CA VAL A 61 9.63 -13.06 -2.90
C VAL A 61 9.06 -12.19 -1.78
N VAL A 62 8.08 -12.70 -1.02
CA VAL A 62 7.49 -11.99 0.13
C VAL A 62 8.50 -11.90 1.27
N ARG A 63 9.23 -12.98 1.55
CA ARG A 63 10.27 -12.96 2.61
C ARG A 63 11.39 -11.97 2.29
N GLU A 64 11.86 -11.93 1.05
CA GLU A 64 12.93 -11.02 0.65
C GLU A 64 12.48 -9.56 0.74
N TYR A 65 11.29 -9.25 0.23
CA TYR A 65 10.76 -7.89 0.26
C TYR A 65 10.46 -7.43 1.70
N THR A 66 9.83 -8.27 2.51
CA THR A 66 9.61 -7.94 3.93
C THR A 66 10.92 -7.84 4.72
N ALA A 67 11.96 -8.60 4.38
CA ALA A 67 13.28 -8.44 4.99
C ALA A 67 13.91 -7.07 4.67
N GLU A 68 13.69 -6.51 3.48
CA GLU A 68 14.10 -5.14 3.14
C GLU A 68 13.38 -4.12 4.03
N ILE A 69 12.06 -4.23 4.18
CA ILE A 69 11.27 -3.35 5.04
C ILE A 69 11.73 -3.47 6.50
N LEU A 70 12.02 -4.69 6.98
CA LEU A 70 12.50 -4.90 8.35
C LEU A 70 13.88 -4.29 8.59
N LYS A 71 14.78 -4.28 7.59
CA LYS A 71 16.07 -3.56 7.69
C LYS A 71 15.85 -2.06 7.86
N PHE A 72 14.93 -1.48 7.08
CA PHE A 72 14.53 -0.08 7.25
C PHE A 72 13.94 0.16 8.65
N CYS A 73 13.04 -0.71 9.12
CA CYS A 73 12.45 -0.59 10.46
C CYS A 73 13.52 -0.61 11.57
N ALA A 74 14.51 -1.50 11.46
CA ALA A 74 15.61 -1.60 12.42
C ALA A 74 16.47 -0.32 12.46
N ALA A 75 16.77 0.27 11.30
CA ALA A 75 17.54 1.51 11.21
C ALA A 75 16.84 2.70 11.89
N HIS A 76 15.51 2.73 11.88
CA HIS A 76 14.72 3.86 12.41
C HIS A 76 14.01 3.57 13.74
N ALA A 77 14.20 2.39 14.35
CA ALA A 77 13.53 1.99 15.60
C ALA A 77 13.83 2.91 16.80
N ARG A 78 14.97 3.62 16.78
CA ARG A 78 15.37 4.53 17.86
C ARG A 78 14.89 5.96 17.64
N ASN A 79 14.57 6.37 16.41
CA ASN A 79 14.08 7.71 16.13
C ASN A 79 12.69 7.92 16.77
N LYS A 80 12.50 8.99 17.53
CA LYS A 80 11.29 9.23 18.33
C LYS A 80 10.02 9.25 17.50
N TYR A 81 10.06 9.87 16.32
CA TYR A 81 8.92 9.99 15.43
C TYR A 81 8.73 8.72 14.59
N LEU A 82 9.81 8.23 13.97
CA LEU A 82 9.74 7.12 13.01
C LEU A 82 9.55 5.75 13.67
N ARG A 83 9.85 5.62 14.97
CA ARG A 83 9.68 4.38 15.73
C ARG A 83 8.26 3.82 15.57
N ARG A 84 7.24 4.67 15.58
CA ARG A 84 5.85 4.24 15.41
C ARG A 84 5.65 3.51 14.08
N PHE A 85 6.05 4.14 12.97
CA PHE A 85 5.94 3.54 11.64
C PHE A 85 6.74 2.23 11.54
N ALA A 86 7.94 2.20 12.11
CA ALA A 86 8.77 1.00 12.14
C ALA A 86 8.10 -0.17 12.88
N TRP A 87 7.43 0.08 14.02
CA TRP A 87 6.68 -0.96 14.73
C TRP A 87 5.48 -1.47 13.95
N ASP A 88 4.68 -0.58 13.36
CA ASP A 88 3.49 -0.97 12.60
C ASP A 88 3.88 -1.77 11.35
N LEU A 89 4.90 -1.31 10.61
CA LEU A 89 5.47 -2.05 9.48
C LEU A 89 6.04 -3.41 9.89
N THR A 90 6.71 -3.50 11.04
CA THR A 90 7.27 -4.77 11.54
C THR A 90 6.15 -5.79 11.80
N LYS A 91 5.06 -5.37 12.44
CA LYS A 91 3.88 -6.23 12.68
C LYS A 91 3.27 -6.68 11.36
N LEU A 92 3.07 -5.77 10.42
CA LEU A 92 2.49 -6.06 9.11
C LEU A 92 3.38 -6.99 8.28
N CYS A 93 4.70 -6.84 8.33
CA CYS A 93 5.64 -7.76 7.69
C CYS A 93 5.55 -9.17 8.28
N ALA A 94 5.46 -9.29 9.61
CA ALA A 94 5.26 -10.58 10.27
C ALA A 94 3.91 -11.21 9.89
N GLN A 95 2.86 -10.40 9.82
CA GLN A 95 1.53 -10.83 9.38
C GLN A 95 1.55 -11.29 7.91
N TRP A 96 2.21 -10.56 7.02
CA TRP A 96 2.30 -10.91 5.59
C TRP A 96 2.96 -12.26 5.37
N ASN A 97 4.10 -12.49 6.02
CA ASN A 97 4.79 -13.79 5.97
C ASN A 97 3.91 -14.91 6.55
N THR A 98 3.26 -14.64 7.69
CA THR A 98 2.36 -15.60 8.33
C THR A 98 1.19 -15.98 7.43
N LEU A 99 0.52 -15.00 6.82
CA LEU A 99 -0.59 -15.21 5.90
C LEU A 99 -0.15 -16.00 4.66
N THR A 100 1.02 -15.67 4.11
CA THR A 100 1.61 -16.41 2.97
C THR A 100 1.79 -17.89 3.31
N VAL A 101 2.36 -18.20 4.47
CA VAL A 101 2.55 -19.59 4.92
C VAL A 101 1.22 -20.28 5.20
N ARG A 102 0.27 -19.60 5.85
CA ARG A 102 -1.06 -20.15 6.13
C ARG A 102 -1.79 -20.55 4.84
N ILE A 103 -1.81 -19.65 3.85
CA ILE A 103 -2.44 -19.92 2.55
C ILE A 103 -1.70 -21.06 1.85
N MET A 104 -0.37 -21.07 1.85
CA MET A 104 0.43 -22.15 1.24
C MET A 104 0.11 -23.52 1.85
N LEU A 105 -0.04 -23.61 3.18
CA LEU A 105 -0.34 -24.86 3.86
C LEU A 105 -1.78 -25.32 3.61
N ALA A 106 -2.73 -24.39 3.65
CA ALA A 106 -4.14 -24.70 3.38
C ALA A 106 -4.37 -25.11 1.92
N ALA A 107 -3.66 -24.49 0.98
CA ALA A 107 -3.69 -24.81 -0.45
C ALA A 107 -3.32 -26.26 -0.80
N ARG A 108 -2.62 -26.96 0.11
CA ARG A 108 -2.30 -28.39 -0.06
C ARG A 108 -3.52 -29.30 0.10
N LYS A 109 -4.53 -28.85 0.84
CA LYS A 109 -5.76 -29.60 1.11
C LYS A 109 -6.92 -29.11 0.24
N ASP A 110 -6.99 -27.79 0.05
CA ASP A 110 -8.04 -27.14 -0.75
C ASP A 110 -7.41 -26.06 -1.61
N ARG A 111 -7.43 -26.24 -2.93
CA ARG A 111 -6.81 -25.31 -3.87
C ARG A 111 -7.61 -24.01 -4.03
N ASP A 112 -8.91 -24.03 -3.74
CA ASP A 112 -9.79 -22.88 -3.94
C ASP A 112 -9.50 -21.76 -2.92
N ILE A 113 -8.83 -22.09 -1.82
CA ILE A 113 -8.41 -21.09 -0.83
C ILE A 113 -7.51 -20.02 -1.44
N VAL A 114 -6.68 -20.38 -2.43
CA VAL A 114 -5.80 -19.42 -3.11
C VAL A 114 -6.64 -18.39 -3.86
N SER A 115 -7.68 -18.83 -4.55
CA SER A 115 -8.58 -17.95 -5.28
C SER A 115 -9.40 -17.08 -4.35
N SER A 116 -9.96 -17.66 -3.28
CA SER A 116 -10.78 -16.93 -2.30
C SER A 116 -10.01 -15.82 -1.59
N ALA A 117 -8.73 -16.03 -1.27
CA ALA A 117 -7.89 -15.07 -0.56
C ALA A 117 -7.12 -14.11 -1.49
N SER A 118 -7.21 -14.30 -2.81
CA SER A 118 -6.30 -13.65 -3.76
C SER A 118 -6.39 -12.12 -3.71
N VAL A 119 -7.60 -11.56 -3.81
CA VAL A 119 -7.81 -10.10 -3.86
C VAL A 119 -7.45 -9.45 -2.54
N ASP A 120 -7.81 -10.06 -1.41
CA ASP A 120 -7.43 -9.56 -0.08
C ASP A 120 -5.91 -9.56 0.11
N PHE A 121 -5.24 -10.63 -0.34
CA PHE A 121 -3.78 -10.70 -0.32
C PHE A 121 -3.13 -9.61 -1.19
N LEU A 122 -3.66 -9.37 -2.40
CA LEU A 122 -3.19 -8.32 -3.30
C LEU A 122 -3.34 -6.94 -2.64
N MET A 123 -4.53 -6.64 -2.09
CA MET A 123 -4.81 -5.35 -1.46
C MET A 123 -3.96 -5.14 -0.21
N PHE A 124 -3.88 -6.14 0.68
CA PHE A 124 -3.02 -6.11 1.86
C PHE A 124 -1.55 -5.84 1.49
N SER A 125 -1.03 -6.57 0.49
CA SER A 125 0.33 -6.36 -0.03
C SER A 125 0.55 -4.91 -0.47
N GLY A 126 -0.39 -4.36 -1.24
CA GLY A 126 -0.35 -2.97 -1.70
C GLY A 126 -0.38 -1.96 -0.55
N TYR A 127 -1.20 -2.19 0.48
CA TYR A 127 -1.28 -1.29 1.64
C TYR A 127 0.03 -1.24 2.43
N VAL A 128 0.67 -2.40 2.64
CA VAL A 128 1.98 -2.50 3.31
C VAL A 128 3.08 -1.84 2.48
N MET A 129 3.10 -2.06 1.16
CA MET A 129 4.06 -1.40 0.26
C MET A 129 3.94 0.13 0.31
N MET A 130 2.72 0.65 0.22
CA MET A 130 2.48 2.09 0.31
C MET A 130 2.85 2.66 1.69
N ALA A 131 2.59 1.92 2.78
CA ALA A 131 3.02 2.32 4.12
C ALA A 131 4.56 2.44 4.21
N TYR A 132 5.29 1.50 3.60
CA TYR A 132 6.75 1.54 3.55
C TYR A 132 7.26 2.79 2.82
N PHE A 133 6.73 3.09 1.64
CA PHE A 133 7.13 4.29 0.90
C PHE A 133 6.74 5.59 1.61
N TRP A 134 5.59 5.65 2.29
CA TRP A 134 5.23 6.80 3.12
C TRP A 134 6.19 6.97 4.30
N ALA A 135 6.58 5.88 4.95
CA ALA A 135 7.57 5.93 6.03
C ALA A 135 8.94 6.43 5.52
N GLN A 136 9.40 5.96 4.36
CA GLN A 136 10.64 6.45 3.73
C GLN A 136 10.57 7.96 3.43
N GLN A 137 9.47 8.43 2.86
CA GLN A 137 9.28 9.86 2.59
C GLN A 137 9.24 10.68 3.88
N ALA A 138 8.62 10.15 4.94
CA ALA A 138 8.56 10.80 6.24
C ALA A 138 9.93 10.93 6.91
N VAL A 139 10.82 9.93 6.74
CA VAL A 139 12.23 10.02 7.19
C VAL A 139 12.92 11.21 6.53
N VAL A 140 12.93 11.22 5.19
CA VAL A 140 13.62 12.26 4.42
C VAL A 140 13.04 13.64 4.73
N ALA A 141 11.72 13.76 4.83
CA ALA A 141 11.07 15.00 5.18
C ALA A 141 11.44 15.50 6.58
N SER A 142 11.51 14.61 7.57
CA SER A 142 11.93 14.95 8.94
C SER A 142 13.38 15.43 8.97
N GLU A 143 14.29 14.70 8.33
CA GLU A 143 15.71 15.05 8.30
C GLU A 143 15.96 16.39 7.58
N LYS A 144 15.27 16.65 6.47
CA LYS A 144 15.39 17.91 5.73
C LYS A 144 14.82 19.10 6.49
N LEU A 145 13.75 18.90 7.27
CA LEU A 145 13.21 19.93 8.15
C LEU A 145 14.16 20.26 9.30
N GLU A 146 14.72 19.24 9.94
CA GLU A 146 15.66 19.43 11.06
C GLU A 146 16.96 20.10 10.60
N ALA A 147 17.49 19.69 9.45
CA ALA A 147 18.72 20.25 8.90
C ALA A 147 18.55 21.63 8.26
N GLY A 148 17.32 22.05 7.93
CA GLY A 148 17.05 23.31 7.24
C GLY A 148 17.66 23.42 5.83
N ASN A 149 18.03 22.28 5.21
CA ASN A 149 18.76 22.21 3.94
C ASN A 149 17.99 21.47 2.82
N GLY A 150 16.67 21.44 2.94
CA GLY A 150 15.79 20.93 1.90
C GLY A 150 15.75 21.85 0.68
N GLN A 151 15.60 21.26 -0.51
CA GLN A 151 15.36 22.02 -1.74
C GLN A 151 13.94 22.62 -1.79
N GLU A 152 13.00 21.94 -1.12
CA GLU A 152 11.60 22.35 -1.05
C GLU A 152 11.31 23.21 0.17
N THR A 153 10.13 23.82 0.20
CA THR A 153 9.67 24.61 1.34
C THR A 153 9.49 23.75 2.61
N PRO A 154 9.68 24.32 3.81
CA PRO A 154 9.33 23.64 5.06
C PRO A 154 7.89 23.12 5.08
N GLU A 155 6.95 23.83 4.44
CA GLU A 155 5.53 23.47 4.36
C GLU A 155 5.32 22.17 3.57
N PHE A 156 6.07 21.97 2.49
CA PHE A 156 6.04 20.73 1.70
C PHE A 156 6.45 19.52 2.55
N TYR A 157 7.57 19.61 3.28
CA TYR A 157 8.03 18.52 4.13
C TYR A 157 7.06 18.24 5.29
N LYS A 158 6.49 19.30 5.90
CA LYS A 158 5.44 19.14 6.92
C LYS A 158 4.21 18.44 6.34
N ALA A 159 3.82 18.74 5.10
CA ALA A 159 2.72 18.08 4.43
C ALA A 159 3.03 16.59 4.18
N LYS A 160 4.24 16.24 3.74
CA LYS A 160 4.66 14.83 3.57
C LYS A 160 4.55 14.01 4.85
N ILE A 161 5.01 14.57 5.97
CA ILE A 161 4.88 13.98 7.31
C ILE A 161 3.40 13.76 7.64
N LYS A 162 2.56 14.79 7.51
CA LYS A 162 1.12 14.69 7.80
C LYS A 162 0.39 13.65 6.94
N VAL A 163 0.74 13.53 5.67
CA VAL A 163 0.12 12.52 4.78
C VAL A 163 0.56 11.11 5.17
N ALA A 164 1.82 10.92 5.57
CA ALA A 164 2.28 9.65 6.11
C ALA A 164 1.51 9.28 7.40
N ASP A 165 1.39 10.21 8.35
CA ASP A 165 0.58 10.01 9.56
C ASP A 165 -0.87 9.61 9.22
N PHE A 166 -1.52 10.38 8.33
CA PHE A 166 -2.88 10.08 7.89
C PHE A 166 -3.00 8.67 7.28
N TYR A 167 -2.04 8.27 6.45
CA TYR A 167 -2.05 6.95 5.84
C TYR A 167 -1.99 5.84 6.89
N PHE A 168 -1.07 5.94 7.86
CA PHE A 168 -0.93 4.98 8.95
C PHE A 168 -2.15 4.99 9.90
N ASP A 169 -2.78 6.14 10.11
CA ASP A 169 -3.93 6.29 11.01
C ASP A 169 -5.26 5.84 10.39
N ARG A 170 -5.46 6.07 9.09
CA ARG A 170 -6.80 6.00 8.46
C ARG A 170 -6.94 5.01 7.32
N LEU A 171 -5.86 4.74 6.59
CA LEU A 171 -5.91 3.85 5.42
C LEU A 171 -5.30 2.48 5.74
N LEU A 172 -4.19 2.45 6.46
CA LEU A 172 -3.47 1.22 6.78
C LEU A 172 -4.22 0.23 7.69
N PRO A 173 -5.09 0.65 8.65
CA PRO A 173 -5.83 -0.30 9.49
C PRO A 173 -6.95 -1.10 8.78
N ARG A 174 -7.13 -0.90 7.46
CA ARG A 174 -8.14 -1.60 6.65
C ARG A 174 -7.81 -3.08 6.45
#